data_AF-A0A533ZU68-F1
#
_entry.id   AF-A0A533ZU68-F1
#
_cell.length_a   1.000
_cell.length_b   1.000
_cell.length_c   1.000
_cell.angle_alpha   90.00
_cell.angle_beta   90.00
_cell.angle_gamma   90.00
#
_symmetry.space_group_name_H-M   'P 1'
#
loop_
_entity.id
_entity.type
_entity.pdbx_description
1 polymer ?
#
loop_
_entity_poly.entity_id
_entity_poly.type
_entity_poly.pdbx_seq_one_letter_code
_entity_poly.pdbx_strand_id
1 'polypeptide(L)'
;MTFALRAWVLCCLLLSVTACGKQSDTVVAIAPHPRNPDILYVATNESLYKTRDGGATWSKMTTDLSSFRILTLGVDPHSPANVLAGTMGDAVYKSPDGGQSWTPHNAGLKEHVSVVNQFVFHPTD
;
A
#
# COMPACT_ATOMS: atom_id res chain seq x y z
N MET A 1 44.56 -16.77 35.61
CA MET A 1 43.13 -17.00 35.33
C MET A 1 42.60 -15.83 34.54
N THR A 2 42.80 -15.92 33.23
CA THR A 2 42.28 -15.05 32.19
C THR A 2 40.84 -15.45 31.85
N PHE A 3 40.12 -14.58 31.12
CA PHE A 3 38.78 -14.78 30.54
C PHE A 3 37.57 -14.45 31.44
N ALA A 4 37.34 -13.17 31.73
CA ALA A 4 36.00 -12.71 32.14
C ALA A 4 35.61 -11.29 31.70
N LEU A 5 36.39 -10.61 30.85
CA LEU A 5 36.08 -9.23 30.41
C LEU A 5 35.79 -9.06 28.90
N ARG A 6 35.75 -10.14 28.11
CA ARG A 6 35.53 -10.05 26.65
C ARG A 6 34.13 -10.40 26.16
N ALA A 7 33.22 -10.82 27.05
CA ALA A 7 31.88 -11.27 26.65
C ALA A 7 30.83 -10.15 26.57
N TRP A 8 30.99 -9.05 27.32
CA TRP A 8 29.95 -8.02 27.41
C TRP A 8 30.04 -6.95 26.31
N VAL A 9 31.23 -6.66 25.79
CA VAL A 9 31.42 -5.68 24.70
C VAL A 9 30.96 -6.25 23.35
N LEU A 10 31.04 -7.56 23.13
CA LEU A 10 30.63 -8.19 21.87
C LEU A 10 29.10 -8.31 21.73
N CYS A 11 28.36 -8.41 22.84
CA CYS A 11 26.90 -8.58 22.82
C CYS A 11 26.17 -7.28 22.43
N CYS A 12 26.71 -6.11 22.81
CA CYS A 12 26.15 -4.81 22.43
C CYS A 12 26.42 -4.44 20.96
N LEU A 13 27.51 -4.94 20.36
CA LEU A 13 27.86 -4.70 18.96
C LEU A 13 27.08 -5.57 17.95
N LEU A 14 26.47 -6.67 18.41
CA LEU A 14 25.65 -7.56 17.58
C LEU A 14 24.16 -7.12 17.50
N LEU A 15 23.69 -6.33 18.48
CA LEU A 15 22.32 -5.80 18.48
C LEU A 15 22.15 -4.48 17.70
N SER A 16 23.24 -3.82 17.33
CA SER A 16 23.20 -2.55 16.58
C SER A 16 23.15 -2.72 15.06
N VAL A 17 23.34 -3.93 14.52
CA VAL A 17 23.50 -4.12 13.06
C VAL A 17 22.19 -4.42 12.33
N THR A 18 21.10 -4.72 13.03
CA THR A 18 19.79 -5.02 12.40
C THR A 18 18.81 -3.84 12.41
N ALA A 19 19.19 -2.68 12.94
CA ALA A 19 18.34 -1.49 12.99
C ALA A 19 18.63 -0.45 11.91
N CYS A 20 19.59 -0.69 11.01
CA CYS A 20 19.85 0.19 9.88
C CYS A 20 19.08 -0.30 8.66
N GLY A 21 17.92 0.32 8.38
CA GLY A 21 17.24 0.14 7.10
C GLY A 21 15.76 -0.26 7.14
N LYS A 22 14.94 0.22 8.10
CA LYS A 22 13.50 0.30 7.80
C LYS A 22 13.29 1.43 6.80
N GLN A 23 13.24 1.08 5.52
CA GLN A 23 12.75 1.94 4.45
C GLN A 23 11.35 2.41 4.88
N SER A 24 11.23 3.70 5.18
CA SER A 24 9.95 4.30 5.52
C SER A 24 9.24 4.64 4.21
N ASP A 25 8.30 3.80 3.79
CA ASP A 25 7.50 4.11 2.62
C ASP A 25 6.53 5.24 2.96
N THR A 26 6.60 6.34 2.21
CA THR A 26 5.68 7.48 2.38
C THR A 26 4.25 7.02 2.14
N VAL A 27 3.35 7.30 3.08
CA VAL A 27 1.91 7.17 2.87
C VAL A 27 1.47 8.23 1.86
N VAL A 28 0.85 7.78 0.77
CA VAL A 28 0.39 8.65 -0.33
C VAL A 28 -1.13 8.79 -0.37
N ALA A 29 -1.86 7.81 0.15
CA ALA A 29 -3.32 7.86 0.21
C ALA A 29 -3.88 7.04 1.37
N ILE A 30 -5.02 7.49 1.89
CA ILE A 30 -5.87 6.76 2.82
C ILE A 30 -7.28 6.78 2.22
N ALA A 31 -7.88 5.60 2.04
CA ALA A 31 -9.21 5.47 1.46
C ALA A 31 -10.11 4.64 2.40
N PRO A 32 -11.10 5.26 3.06
CA PRO A 32 -12.06 4.53 3.90
C PRO A 32 -13.09 3.80 3.04
N HIS A 33 -13.62 2.70 3.55
CA HIS A 33 -14.79 2.06 2.95
C HIS A 33 -16.04 2.92 3.19
N PRO A 34 -16.88 3.15 2.17
CA PRO A 34 -17.96 4.15 2.21
C PRO A 34 -19.09 3.84 3.20
N ARG A 35 -19.24 2.57 3.59
CA ARG A 35 -20.34 2.08 4.45
C ARG A 35 -19.88 1.27 5.67
N ASN A 36 -18.58 1.09 5.87
CA ASN A 36 -18.05 0.24 6.94
C ASN A 36 -16.79 0.88 7.53
N PRO A 37 -16.85 1.47 8.73
CA PRO A 37 -15.72 2.18 9.33
C PRO A 37 -14.55 1.26 9.71
N ASP A 38 -14.77 -0.05 9.82
CA ASP A 38 -13.71 -1.00 10.18
C ASP A 38 -12.78 -1.30 9.01
N ILE A 39 -13.18 -0.95 7.78
CA ILE A 39 -12.42 -1.23 6.56
C ILE A 39 -11.82 0.07 6.04
N LEU A 40 -10.49 0.13 6.01
CA LEU A 40 -9.73 1.22 5.39
C LEU A 40 -8.56 0.66 4.59
N TYR A 41 -8.12 1.45 3.63
CA TYR A 41 -6.96 1.19 2.80
C TYR A 41 -5.92 2.29 3.04
N VAL A 42 -4.66 1.90 3.11
CA VAL A 42 -3.52 2.81 3.16
C VAL A 42 -2.57 2.43 2.03
N ALA A 43 -2.31 3.35 1.12
CA ALA A 43 -1.24 3.21 0.13
C ALA A 43 0.00 3.96 0.60
N THR A 44 1.12 3.30 0.42
CA THR A 44 2.45 3.88 0.38
C THR A 44 2.95 3.91 -1.06
N ASN A 45 4.12 4.50 -1.29
CA ASN A 45 4.76 4.45 -2.61
C ASN A 45 4.97 3.02 -3.14
N GLU A 46 5.18 2.03 -2.27
CA GLU A 46 5.58 0.68 -2.66
C GLU A 46 4.54 -0.39 -2.31
N SER A 47 3.59 -0.08 -1.43
CA SER A 47 2.70 -1.07 -0.85
C SER A 47 1.33 -0.51 -0.54
N LEU A 48 0.37 -1.41 -0.48
CA LEU A 48 -1.01 -1.16 -0.12
C LEU A 48 -1.36 -2.06 1.05
N TYR A 49 -1.99 -1.49 2.05
CA TYR A 49 -2.46 -2.20 3.22
C TYR A 49 -3.95 -2.00 3.39
N LYS A 50 -4.62 -3.02 3.92
CA LYS A 50 -6.04 -2.98 4.28
C LYS A 50 -6.21 -3.43 5.71
N THR A 51 -7.02 -2.70 6.46
CA THR A 51 -7.56 -3.14 7.75
C THR A 51 -9.00 -3.62 7.58
N ARG A 52 -9.46 -4.47 8.50
CA ARG A 52 -10.86 -4.91 8.64
C ARG A 52 -11.36 -4.77 10.08
N ASP A 53 -10.61 -4.09 10.93
CA ASP A 53 -10.82 -3.95 12.37
C ASP A 53 -10.50 -2.52 12.85
N GLY A 54 -10.78 -1.53 12.01
CA GLY A 54 -10.64 -0.12 12.36
C GLY A 54 -9.19 0.34 12.56
N GLY A 55 -8.23 -0.39 12.00
CA GLY A 55 -6.80 -0.08 12.05
C GLY A 55 -6.01 -0.82 13.13
N ALA A 56 -6.63 -1.75 13.86
CA ALA A 56 -5.92 -2.57 14.85
C ALA A 56 -4.94 -3.55 14.19
N THR A 57 -5.30 -4.13 13.02
CA THR A 57 -4.43 -4.96 12.20
C THR A 57 -4.50 -4.58 10.72
N TRP A 58 -3.39 -4.83 10.01
CA TRP A 58 -3.21 -4.48 8.61
C TRP A 58 -2.69 -5.68 7.81
N SER A 59 -3.28 -5.92 6.65
CA SER A 59 -2.86 -6.95 5.69
C SER A 59 -2.34 -6.28 4.42
N LYS A 60 -1.20 -6.72 3.89
CA LYS A 60 -0.63 -6.22 2.63
C LYS A 60 -1.44 -6.77 1.43
N MET A 61 -1.67 -5.92 0.42
CA MET A 61 -2.60 -6.13 -0.71
C MET A 61 -1.91 -5.89 -2.07
N THR A 62 -0.59 -6.02 -2.15
CA THR A 62 0.24 -5.52 -3.28
C THR A 62 0.95 -6.62 -4.05
N THR A 63 0.46 -7.86 -3.99
CA THR A 63 1.12 -9.00 -4.66
C THR A 63 1.28 -8.78 -6.16
N ASP A 64 0.33 -8.09 -6.80
CA ASP A 64 0.29 -7.90 -8.26
C ASP A 64 0.60 -6.45 -8.72
N LEU A 65 0.94 -5.56 -7.77
CA LEU A 65 1.17 -4.12 -8.02
C LEU A 65 2.63 -3.67 -7.81
N SER A 66 3.51 -4.56 -7.34
CA SER A 66 4.81 -4.22 -6.77
C SER A 66 5.83 -3.57 -7.72
N SER A 67 5.62 -3.64 -9.04
CA SER A 67 6.53 -3.06 -10.03
C SER A 67 6.36 -1.55 -10.22
N PHE A 68 5.29 -0.95 -9.69
CA PHE A 68 4.96 0.45 -9.95
C PHE A 68 4.74 1.23 -8.66
N ARG A 69 5.12 2.51 -8.70
CA ARG A 69 4.89 3.41 -7.58
C ARG A 69 3.40 3.76 -7.51
N ILE A 70 2.76 3.47 -6.38
CA ILE A 70 1.38 3.88 -6.14
C ILE A 70 1.37 5.36 -5.78
N LEU A 71 0.44 6.12 -6.35
CA LEU A 71 0.27 7.56 -6.12
C LEU A 71 -1.06 7.89 -5.45
N THR A 72 -2.09 7.10 -5.71
CA THR A 72 -3.43 7.35 -5.16
C THR A 72 -4.27 6.07 -5.10
N LEU A 73 -5.32 6.10 -4.29
CA LEU A 73 -6.33 5.05 -4.20
C LEU A 73 -7.74 5.64 -4.20
N GLY A 74 -8.67 4.90 -4.79
CA GLY A 74 -10.10 5.17 -4.71
C GLY A 74 -10.88 3.90 -4.40
N VAL A 75 -11.84 3.98 -3.49
CA VAL A 75 -12.84 2.92 -3.25
C VAL A 75 -14.14 3.39 -3.88
N ASP A 76 -14.69 2.59 -4.79
CA ASP A 76 -15.97 2.87 -5.45
C ASP A 76 -17.09 2.94 -4.39
N PRO A 77 -17.80 4.08 -4.26
CA PRO A 77 -18.84 4.25 -3.25
C PRO A 77 -20.06 3.34 -3.47
N HIS A 78 -20.34 2.95 -4.72
CA HIS A 78 -21.49 2.13 -5.08
C HIS A 78 -21.16 0.65 -4.98
N SER A 79 -19.95 0.25 -5.42
CA SER A 79 -19.47 -1.12 -5.35
C SER A 79 -18.09 -1.21 -4.67
N PRO A 80 -18.02 -1.19 -3.32
CA PRO A 80 -16.76 -1.02 -2.59
C PRO A 80 -15.75 -2.17 -2.68
N ALA A 81 -16.15 -3.29 -3.31
CA ALA A 81 -15.20 -4.33 -3.69
C ALA A 81 -14.29 -3.86 -4.85
N ASN A 82 -14.75 -2.91 -5.66
CA ASN A 82 -13.96 -2.21 -6.65
C ASN A 82 -13.05 -1.18 -5.98
N VAL A 83 -11.75 -1.43 -6.03
CA VAL A 83 -10.71 -0.48 -5.62
C VAL A 83 -9.87 -0.13 -6.82
N LEU A 84 -9.60 1.16 -7.01
CA LEU A 84 -8.74 1.68 -8.05
C LEU A 84 -7.41 2.14 -7.45
N ALA A 85 -6.31 1.81 -8.12
CA ALA A 85 -4.98 2.30 -7.81
C ALA A 85 -4.44 3.09 -8.99
N GLY A 86 -4.02 4.33 -8.71
CA GLY A 86 -3.33 5.17 -9.66
C GLY A 86 -1.83 5.03 -9.45
N THR A 87 -1.10 4.75 -10.52
CA THR A 87 0.33 4.47 -10.46
C THR A 87 1.14 5.51 -11.23
N MET A 88 2.44 5.51 -10.98
CA MET A 88 3.45 6.13 -11.84
C MET A 88 3.97 5.07 -12.82
N GLY A 89 3.81 5.31 -14.11
CA GLY A 89 4.34 4.50 -15.21
C GLY A 89 3.33 3.61 -15.91
N ASP A 90 2.18 3.26 -15.29
CA ASP A 90 1.21 2.31 -15.88
C ASP A 90 -0.26 2.65 -15.57
N ALA A 91 -0.54 3.94 -15.35
CA ALA A 91 -1.87 4.52 -15.20
C ALA A 91 -2.76 3.88 -14.10
N VAL A 92 -3.79 3.12 -14.47
CA VAL A 92 -4.84 2.64 -13.56
C VAL A 92 -4.79 1.12 -13.43
N TYR A 93 -4.85 0.67 -12.19
CA TYR A 93 -5.18 -0.72 -11.85
C TYR A 93 -6.52 -0.79 -11.12
N LYS A 94 -7.24 -1.88 -11.36
CA LYS A 94 -8.49 -2.18 -10.67
C LYS A 94 -8.40 -3.52 -9.95
N SER A 95 -8.89 -3.54 -8.72
CA SER A 95 -9.18 -4.74 -7.95
C SER A 95 -10.70 -4.89 -7.81
N PRO A 96 -11.30 -6.01 -8.23
CA PRO A 96 -12.73 -6.28 -8.05
C PRO A 96 -13.05 -7.00 -6.73
N ASP A 97 -12.04 -7.34 -5.92
CA ASP A 97 -12.13 -8.19 -4.73
C ASP A 97 -11.59 -7.50 -3.46
N GLY A 98 -11.61 -6.17 -3.48
CA GLY A 98 -11.25 -5.34 -2.33
C GLY A 98 -9.76 -5.38 -2.02
N GLY A 99 -8.90 -5.49 -3.04
CA GLY A 99 -7.45 -5.38 -3.00
C GLY A 99 -6.69 -6.72 -3.02
N GLN A 100 -7.36 -7.86 -3.20
CA GLN A 100 -6.70 -9.17 -3.17
C GLN A 100 -6.00 -9.50 -4.49
N SER A 101 -6.59 -9.09 -5.61
CA SER A 101 -5.98 -9.16 -6.95
C SER A 101 -6.14 -7.85 -7.70
N TRP A 102 -5.20 -7.57 -8.60
CA TRP A 102 -5.18 -6.33 -9.39
C TRP A 102 -4.94 -6.61 -10.86
N THR A 103 -5.69 -5.91 -11.72
CA THR A 103 -5.53 -5.98 -13.17
C THR A 103 -5.46 -4.59 -13.78
N PRO A 104 -4.67 -4.38 -14.85
CA PRO A 104 -4.63 -3.10 -15.55
C PRO A 104 -6.02 -2.69 -16.06
N HIS A 105 -6.40 -1.44 -15.84
CA HIS A 105 -7.69 -0.86 -16.23
C HIS A 105 -7.50 0.37 -17.13
N ASN A 106 -6.72 0.19 -18.19
CA ASN A 106 -6.20 1.27 -19.04
C ASN A 106 -6.94 1.43 -20.38
N ALA A 107 -8.15 0.86 -20.53
CA ALA A 107 -8.92 0.97 -21.76
C ALA A 107 -9.21 2.45 -22.09
N GLY A 108 -8.81 2.90 -23.27
CA GLY A 108 -8.97 4.30 -23.70
C GLY A 108 -7.89 5.28 -23.19
N LEU A 109 -6.93 4.85 -22.35
CA LEU A 109 -5.88 5.72 -21.78
C LEU A 109 -4.51 5.62 -22.49
N LYS A 110 -4.31 4.59 -23.33
CA LYS A 110 -2.98 4.08 -23.74
C LYS A 110 -2.14 4.95 -24.67
N GLU A 111 -2.59 6.12 -25.09
CA GLU A 111 -1.76 6.95 -25.98
C GLU A 111 -0.85 7.92 -25.21
N HIS A 112 -1.24 8.42 -24.02
CA HIS A 112 -0.47 9.47 -23.32
C HIS A 112 -0.54 9.47 -21.78
N VAL A 113 -1.27 8.56 -21.13
CA VAL A 113 -1.43 8.59 -19.67
C VAL A 113 -0.55 7.54 -19.01
N SER A 114 0.44 8.01 -18.25
CA SER A 114 1.30 7.14 -17.43
C SER A 114 1.16 7.42 -15.93
N VAL A 115 0.49 8.50 -15.54
CA VAL A 115 0.46 8.98 -14.15
C VAL A 115 -0.97 9.31 -13.75
N VAL A 116 -1.44 8.73 -12.66
CA VAL A 116 -2.77 9.00 -12.10
C VAL A 116 -2.63 9.46 -10.65
N ASN A 117 -2.98 10.72 -10.39
CA ASN A 117 -2.85 11.33 -9.06
C ASN A 117 -4.16 11.38 -8.27
N GLN A 118 -5.31 11.24 -8.93
CA GLN A 118 -6.60 11.36 -8.29
C GLN A 118 -7.68 10.55 -9.02
N PHE A 119 -8.60 9.99 -8.23
CA PHE A 119 -9.88 9.48 -8.70
C PHE A 119 -11.01 10.33 -8.16
N VAL A 120 -12.07 10.46 -8.95
CA VAL A 120 -13.34 11.07 -8.53
C VAL A 120 -14.44 10.12 -8.99
N PHE A 121 -15.37 9.82 -8.09
CA PHE A 121 -16.55 9.01 -8.38
C PHE A 121 -17.74 9.94 -8.53
N HIS A 122 -18.63 9.62 -9.47
CA HIS A 122 -19.88 10.35 -9.54
C HIS A 122 -20.71 10.02 -8.27
N PRO A 123 -21.45 10.99 -7.71
CA PRO A 123 -22.12 10.79 -6.42
C PRO A 123 -23.29 9.80 -6.46
N THR A 124 -23.75 9.39 -7.64
CA THR A 124 -24.93 8.52 -7.80
C THR A 124 -24.71 7.26 -8.65
N ASP A 125 -23.58 7.17 -9.38
CA ASP A 125 -23.19 5.98 -10.17
C ASP A 125 -21.66 5.81 -10.24
#